data_AF-A0A423UWR7-F1
#
_entry.id   AF-A0A423UWR7-F1
#
_cell.length_a   1.000
_cell.length_b   1.000
_cell.length_c   1.000
_cell.angle_alpha   90.00
_cell.angle_beta   90.00
_cell.angle_gamma   90.00
#
_symmetry.space_group_name_H-M   'P 1'
#
loop_
_entity.id
_entity.type
_entity.pdbx_description
1 polymer ?
#
loop_
_entity_poly.entity_id
_entity_poly.type
_entity_poly.pdbx_seq_one_letter_code
_entity_poly.pdbx_strand_id
1 'polypeptide(L)'
;MLVQHTLPLVPDDRQRLRVRARAMAERPRPARTLQRPPRPPGPPGFGSLLVHLLALRNLNELAVAKTMCLMSGVCKAASTVRMGRDGAKALDAELLGGFAAVLGVPVDVLASLTGVRPSARGDGPSPEVADAAALIRQVRHLTADQVREPAEAAEELHHG
;
A
#
# COMPACT_ATOMS: atom_id res chain seq x y z
N MET A 1 -11.02 7.38 -3.57
CA MET A 1 -10.09 6.43 -2.86
C MET A 1 -8.70 7.07 -2.83
N LEU A 2 -8.02 7.19 -1.67
CA LEU A 2 -6.82 8.05 -1.51
C LEU A 2 -5.80 7.95 -2.65
N VAL A 3 -5.37 6.73 -2.99
CA VAL A 3 -4.34 6.50 -4.03
C VAL A 3 -4.80 6.94 -5.41
N GLN A 4 -6.08 6.70 -5.75
CA GLN A 4 -6.68 7.08 -7.04
C GLN A 4 -6.59 8.59 -7.29
N HIS A 5 -6.81 9.41 -6.26
CA HIS A 5 -6.71 10.87 -6.41
C HIS A 5 -5.31 11.40 -6.17
N THR A 6 -4.39 10.62 -5.59
CA THR A 6 -3.01 11.07 -5.33
C THR A 6 -2.08 10.88 -6.53
N LEU A 7 -2.21 9.75 -7.25
CA LEU A 7 -1.34 9.42 -8.38
C LEU A 7 -1.30 10.50 -9.50
N PRO A 8 -2.43 11.08 -9.93
CA PRO A 8 -2.42 12.06 -11.02
C PRO A 8 -1.99 13.47 -10.59
N LEU A 9 -1.88 13.76 -9.28
CA LEU A 9 -1.51 15.09 -8.80
C LEU A 9 -0.09 15.45 -9.20
N VAL A 10 0.19 16.75 -9.31
CA VAL A 10 1.56 17.26 -9.48
C VAL A 10 2.41 17.00 -8.22
N PRO A 11 3.75 16.96 -8.33
CA PRO A 11 4.64 16.63 -7.20
C PRO A 11 4.41 17.48 -5.95
N ASP A 12 4.16 18.78 -6.11
CA ASP A 12 3.94 19.70 -4.98
C ASP A 12 2.68 19.35 -4.19
N ASP A 13 1.60 18.95 -4.87
CA ASP A 13 0.35 18.56 -4.23
C ASP A 13 0.46 17.20 -3.54
N ARG A 14 1.18 16.25 -4.14
CA ARG A 14 1.54 14.99 -3.46
C ARG A 14 2.36 15.25 -2.20
N GLN A 15 3.33 16.16 -2.27
CA GLN A 15 4.14 16.57 -1.11
C GLN A 15 3.26 17.22 -0.03
N ARG A 16 2.33 18.13 -0.40
CA ARG A 16 1.38 18.76 0.53
C ARG A 16 0.53 17.73 1.27
N LEU A 17 -0.02 16.75 0.55
CA LEU A 17 -0.77 15.64 1.15
C LEU A 17 0.09 14.83 2.12
N ARG A 18 1.34 14.50 1.75
CA ARG A 18 2.26 13.77 2.63
C ARG A 18 2.57 14.54 3.91
N VAL A 19 2.80 15.85 3.82
CA VAL A 19 3.05 16.71 4.99
C VAL A 19 1.82 16.75 5.89
N ARG A 20 0.62 16.92 5.31
CA ARG A 20 -0.65 16.90 6.06
C ARG A 20 -0.86 15.58 6.80
N ALA A 21 -0.75 14.45 6.09
CA ALA A 21 -0.91 13.12 6.68
C ALA A 21 0.11 12.85 7.80
N ARG A 22 1.34 13.32 7.64
CA ARG A 22 2.38 13.23 8.68
C ARG A 22 2.02 14.06 9.92
N ALA A 23 1.60 15.31 9.74
CA ALA A 23 1.20 16.17 10.84
C ALA A 23 0.01 15.58 11.63
N MET A 24 -0.94 14.92 10.94
CA MET A 24 -2.02 14.19 11.61
C MET A 24 -1.50 12.98 12.40
N ALA A 25 -0.56 12.22 11.83
CA ALA A 25 -0.01 11.03 12.46
C ALA A 25 0.79 11.34 13.73
N GLU A 26 1.38 12.53 13.83
CA GLU A 26 2.18 13.02 14.96
C GLU A 26 1.34 13.55 16.14
N ARG A 27 0.03 13.76 15.99
CA ARG A 27 -0.84 14.25 17.08
C ARG A 27 -0.95 13.24 18.24
N PRO A 28 -0.95 13.69 19.52
CA PRO A 28 -1.14 12.82 20.68
C PRO A 28 -2.44 12.03 20.55
N ARG A 29 -2.36 10.71 20.73
CA ARG A 29 -3.50 9.81 20.53
C ARG A 29 -4.20 9.49 21.85
N PRO A 30 -5.54 9.46 21.88
CA PRO A 30 -6.24 8.58 22.82
C PRO A 30 -5.78 7.14 22.57
N ALA A 31 -5.69 6.32 23.63
CA ALA A 31 -5.27 4.93 23.52
C ALA A 31 -6.06 4.22 22.39
N ARG A 32 -5.33 3.65 21.42
CA ARG A 32 -5.91 2.93 20.28
C ARG A 32 -6.74 1.75 20.80
N THR A 33 -8.06 1.86 20.75
CA THR A 33 -8.88 0.70 20.41
C THR A 33 -8.64 0.45 18.93
N LEU A 34 -7.84 -0.57 18.61
CA LEU A 34 -7.86 -1.15 17.26
C LEU A 34 -9.31 -1.60 17.03
N GLN A 35 -10.13 -0.78 16.35
CA GLN A 35 -11.54 -1.12 16.09
C GLN A 35 -11.68 -2.48 15.37
N ARG A 36 -10.60 -2.91 14.70
CA ARG A 36 -10.46 -4.26 14.18
C ARG A 36 -9.03 -4.73 14.44
N PRO A 37 -8.82 -5.84 15.17
CA PRO A 37 -7.52 -6.49 15.21
C PRO A 37 -7.09 -6.75 13.75
N PRO A 38 -5.80 -6.54 13.40
CA PRO A 38 -5.26 -7.09 12.16
C PRO A 38 -5.69 -8.56 12.09
N ARG A 39 -6.20 -9.02 10.95
CA ARG A 39 -6.46 -10.46 10.79
C ARG A 39 -5.18 -11.20 11.19
N PRO A 40 -5.30 -12.32 11.94
CA PRO A 40 -4.14 -13.13 12.27
C PRO A 40 -3.39 -13.43 10.97
N PRO A 41 -2.05 -13.38 10.98
CA PRO A 41 -1.27 -13.73 9.80
C PRO A 41 -1.69 -15.12 9.32
N GLY A 42 -1.70 -15.30 8.00
CA GLY A 42 -1.84 -16.62 7.39
C GLY A 42 -0.66 -17.53 7.79
N PRO A 43 -0.62 -18.78 7.29
CA PRO A 43 0.48 -19.70 7.58
C PRO A 43 1.85 -19.05 7.29
N PRO A 44 2.92 -19.48 8.00
CA PRO A 44 4.25 -18.93 7.81
C PRO A 44 4.67 -18.93 6.33
N GLY A 45 5.05 -17.76 5.82
CA GLY A 45 5.46 -17.60 4.43
C GLY A 45 5.48 -16.14 3.99
N PHE A 46 6.19 -15.86 2.90
CA PHE A 46 6.36 -14.50 2.38
C PHE A 46 5.04 -13.85 1.95
N GLY A 47 4.11 -14.63 1.36
CA GLY A 47 2.78 -14.11 1.01
C GLY A 47 2.00 -13.61 2.24
N SER A 48 2.01 -14.38 3.33
CA SER A 48 1.41 -13.99 4.62
C SER A 48 2.06 -12.72 5.18
N LEU A 49 3.40 -12.67 5.19
CA LEU A 49 4.16 -11.51 5.66
C LEU A 49 3.87 -10.23 4.85
N LEU A 50 3.90 -10.31 3.52
CA LEU A 50 3.67 -9.16 2.64
C LEU A 50 2.26 -8.60 2.81
N VAL A 51 1.25 -9.47 2.87
CA VAL A 51 -0.14 -9.03 3.11
C VAL A 51 -0.31 -8.48 4.52
N HIS A 52 0.38 -9.03 5.52
CA HIS A 52 0.38 -8.47 6.87
C HIS A 52 0.99 -7.07 6.91
N LEU A 53 2.13 -6.84 6.24
CA LEU A 53 2.75 -5.52 6.14
C LEU A 53 1.85 -4.48 5.47
N LEU A 54 1.01 -4.88 4.51
CA LEU A 54 0.01 -4.01 3.89
C LEU A 54 -1.21 -3.77 4.79
N ALA A 55 -1.65 -4.79 5.55
CA ALA A 55 -2.70 -4.64 6.55
C ALA A 55 -2.31 -3.62 7.63
N LEU A 56 -1.04 -3.59 8.03
CA LEU A 56 -0.49 -2.57 8.93
C LEU A 56 -0.59 -1.14 8.36
N ARG A 57 -0.85 -0.98 7.07
CA ARG A 57 -1.02 0.31 6.37
C ARG A 57 -2.49 0.65 6.06
N ASN A 58 -3.42 0.10 6.85
CA ASN A 58 -4.87 0.27 6.66
C ASN A 58 -5.41 -0.28 5.32
N LEU A 59 -4.73 -1.26 4.72
CA LEU A 59 -5.19 -1.92 3.49
C LEU A 59 -5.77 -3.31 3.78
N ASN A 60 -7.06 -3.51 3.51
CA ASN A 60 -7.65 -4.85 3.41
C ASN A 60 -7.35 -5.49 2.04
N GLU A 61 -7.69 -6.76 1.83
CA GLU A 61 -7.31 -7.48 0.59
C GLU A 61 -7.89 -6.82 -0.68
N LEU A 62 -9.08 -6.23 -0.59
CA LEU A 62 -9.68 -5.48 -1.70
C LEU A 62 -8.92 -4.16 -1.96
N ALA A 63 -8.55 -3.44 -0.90
CA ALA A 63 -7.76 -2.23 -1.01
C ALA A 63 -6.37 -2.53 -1.55
N VAL A 64 -5.73 -3.63 -1.13
CA VAL A 64 -4.47 -4.13 -1.70
C VAL A 64 -4.61 -4.37 -3.20
N ALA A 65 -5.60 -5.16 -3.62
CA ALA A 65 -5.85 -5.47 -5.03
C ALA A 65 -6.03 -4.19 -5.89
N LYS A 66 -6.87 -3.25 -5.43
CA LYS A 66 -7.09 -1.97 -6.12
C LYS A 66 -5.81 -1.14 -6.17
N THR A 67 -5.07 -1.07 -5.07
CA THR A 67 -3.86 -0.25 -4.96
C THR A 67 -2.73 -0.82 -5.82
N MET A 68 -2.57 -2.15 -5.88
CA MET A 68 -1.64 -2.82 -6.80
C MET A 68 -1.97 -2.49 -8.26
N CYS A 69 -3.24 -2.60 -8.65
CA CYS A 69 -3.69 -2.29 -10.01
C CYS A 69 -3.36 -0.84 -10.40
N LEU A 70 -3.65 0.12 -9.50
CA LEU A 70 -3.37 1.54 -9.74
C LEU A 70 -1.88 1.88 -9.78
N MET A 71 -1.06 1.31 -8.89
CA MET A 71 0.33 1.70 -8.72
C MET A 71 1.33 0.92 -9.58
N SER A 72 0.93 -0.23 -10.14
CA SER A 72 1.84 -1.11 -10.88
C SER A 72 1.25 -1.69 -12.16
N GLY A 73 -0.04 -1.47 -12.44
CA GLY A 73 -0.78 -2.16 -13.50
C GLY A 73 -1.09 -3.64 -13.19
N VAL A 74 -0.61 -4.18 -12.07
CA VAL A 74 -0.90 -5.57 -11.66
C VAL A 74 -2.30 -5.65 -11.06
N CYS A 75 -3.26 -5.99 -11.90
CA CYS A 75 -4.66 -6.09 -11.51
C CYS A 75 -5.03 -7.54 -11.17
N LYS A 76 -5.03 -7.86 -9.87
CA LYS A 76 -5.46 -9.15 -9.33
C LYS A 76 -6.76 -9.03 -8.55
N ALA A 77 -7.54 -10.10 -8.49
CA ALA A 77 -8.71 -10.16 -7.63
C ALA A 77 -8.28 -10.20 -6.14
N ALA A 78 -9.13 -9.69 -5.24
CA ALA A 78 -8.90 -9.79 -3.80
C ALA A 78 -8.77 -11.25 -3.32
N SER A 79 -9.42 -12.19 -4.00
CA SER A 79 -9.28 -13.63 -3.76
C SER A 79 -7.86 -14.13 -4.06
N THR A 80 -7.20 -13.63 -5.11
CA THR A 80 -5.81 -13.97 -5.44
C THR A 80 -4.84 -13.46 -4.38
N VAL A 81 -5.04 -12.24 -3.88
CA VAL A 81 -4.25 -11.67 -2.77
C VAL A 81 -4.40 -12.54 -1.52
N ARG A 82 -5.64 -12.94 -1.20
CA ARG A 82 -5.94 -13.84 -0.09
C ARG A 82 -5.30 -15.22 -0.27
N MET A 83 -5.37 -15.82 -1.47
CA MET A 83 -4.71 -17.10 -1.75
C MET A 83 -3.19 -17.01 -1.60
N GLY A 84 -2.58 -15.90 -2.00
CA GLY A 84 -1.16 -15.63 -1.77
C GLY A 84 -0.82 -15.53 -0.27
N ARG A 85 -1.65 -14.81 0.50
CA ARG A 85 -1.54 -14.76 1.98
C ARG A 85 -1.63 -16.15 2.60
N ASP A 86 -2.57 -16.96 2.14
CA ASP A 86 -2.89 -18.27 2.70
C ASP A 86 -1.92 -19.37 2.23
N GLY A 87 -0.96 -19.06 1.35
CA GLY A 87 -0.06 -20.04 0.74
C GLY A 87 -0.72 -20.96 -0.30
N ALA A 88 -2.02 -20.80 -0.54
CA ALA A 88 -2.78 -21.55 -1.54
C ALA A 88 -2.40 -21.16 -2.99
N LYS A 89 -1.74 -20.02 -3.18
CA LYS A 89 -1.11 -19.63 -4.44
C LYS A 89 0.32 -19.19 -4.16
N ALA A 90 1.27 -19.74 -4.92
CA ALA A 90 2.67 -19.31 -4.86
C ALA A 90 2.80 -17.83 -5.27
N LEU A 91 3.77 -17.15 -4.65
CA LEU A 91 4.11 -15.78 -5.01
C LEU A 91 4.82 -15.79 -6.37
N ASP A 92 4.13 -15.30 -7.41
CA ASP A 92 4.70 -15.14 -8.74
C ASP A 92 5.32 -13.74 -8.92
N ALA A 93 6.09 -13.56 -9.99
CA ALA A 93 6.79 -12.32 -10.29
C ALA A 93 5.85 -11.10 -10.40
N GLU A 94 4.64 -11.33 -10.92
CA GLU A 94 3.63 -10.30 -11.11
C GLU A 94 3.08 -9.84 -9.76
N LEU A 95 2.69 -10.77 -8.88
CA LEU A 95 2.28 -10.45 -7.52
C LEU A 95 3.38 -9.75 -6.74
N LEU A 96 4.63 -10.21 -6.88
CA LEU A 96 5.79 -9.59 -6.24
C LEU A 96 5.96 -8.12 -6.67
N GLY A 97 5.82 -7.83 -7.97
CA GLY A 97 5.89 -6.47 -8.52
C GLY A 97 4.78 -5.57 -7.96
N GLY A 98 3.54 -6.08 -7.88
CA GLY A 98 2.45 -5.32 -7.28
C GLY A 98 2.67 -5.04 -5.79
N PHE A 99 3.14 -6.04 -5.02
CA PHE A 99 3.48 -5.82 -3.61
C PHE A 99 4.61 -4.79 -3.43
N ALA A 100 5.65 -4.87 -4.26
CA ALA A 100 6.78 -3.94 -4.25
C ALA A 100 6.32 -2.48 -4.45
N ALA A 101 5.44 -2.25 -5.43
CA ALA A 101 4.88 -0.93 -5.70
C ALA A 101 4.13 -0.35 -4.49
N VAL A 102 3.20 -1.12 -3.89
CA VAL A 102 2.42 -0.63 -2.73
C VAL A 102 3.30 -0.44 -1.49
N LEU A 103 4.33 -1.28 -1.31
CA LEU A 103 5.26 -1.13 -0.19
C LEU A 103 6.24 0.04 -0.38
N GLY A 104 6.44 0.49 -1.62
CA GLY A 104 7.39 1.53 -1.99
C GLY A 104 8.84 1.05 -1.93
N VAL A 105 9.08 -0.21 -2.30
CA VAL A 105 10.41 -0.83 -2.27
C VAL A 105 10.78 -1.38 -3.65
N PRO A 106 12.07 -1.47 -4.00
CA PRO A 106 12.49 -2.11 -5.24
C PRO A 106 12.06 -3.58 -5.26
N VAL A 107 11.56 -4.05 -6.42
CA VAL A 107 11.14 -5.45 -6.58
C VAL A 107 12.31 -6.42 -6.34
N ASP A 108 13.53 -6.02 -6.68
CA ASP A 108 14.76 -6.81 -6.47
C ASP A 108 15.05 -7.09 -4.99
N VAL A 109 14.66 -6.18 -4.09
CA VAL A 109 14.78 -6.39 -2.64
C VAL A 109 13.84 -7.52 -2.21
N LEU A 110 12.60 -7.51 -2.69
CA LEU A 110 11.65 -8.59 -2.38
C LEU A 110 12.03 -9.89 -3.09
N ALA A 111 12.56 -9.83 -4.31
CA ALA A 111 13.03 -11.00 -5.06
C ALA A 111 14.16 -11.71 -4.31
N SER A 112 15.11 -10.94 -3.78
CA SER A 112 16.24 -11.48 -3.00
C SER A 112 15.78 -12.18 -1.72
N LEU A 113 14.71 -11.68 -1.08
CA LEU A 113 14.15 -12.30 0.12
C LEU A 113 13.30 -13.54 -0.19
N THR A 114 12.54 -13.51 -1.29
CA THR A 114 11.54 -14.53 -1.60
C THR A 114 12.03 -15.64 -2.54
N GLY A 115 13.18 -15.45 -3.20
CA GLY A 115 13.70 -16.34 -4.23
C GLY A 115 12.93 -16.27 -5.56
N VAL A 116 11.95 -15.39 -5.68
CA VAL A 116 11.15 -15.20 -6.90
C VAL A 116 11.95 -14.38 -7.91
N ARG A 117 12.05 -14.86 -9.15
CA ARG A 117 12.69 -14.10 -10.24
C ARG A 117 11.75 -12.99 -10.71
N PRO A 118 12.16 -11.71 -10.68
CA PRO A 118 11.32 -10.62 -11.16
C PRO A 118 11.19 -10.68 -12.69
N SER A 119 10.05 -10.23 -13.21
CA SER A 119 9.76 -10.19 -14.65
C SER A 119 10.60 -9.16 -15.41
N ALA A 120 11.09 -8.12 -14.72
CA ALA A 120 12.06 -7.17 -15.21
C ALA A 120 12.92 -6.65 -14.03
N ARG A 121 14.21 -6.37 -14.28
CA ARG A 121 14.99 -5.53 -13.37
C ARG A 121 14.44 -4.12 -13.49
N GLY A 122 13.96 -3.56 -12.39
CA GLY A 122 13.36 -2.22 -12.36
C GLY A 122 14.23 -1.26 -11.57
N ASP A 123 14.35 -0.02 -12.07
CA ASP A 123 15.07 1.09 -11.44
C ASP A 123 14.39 1.62 -10.15
N GLY A 124 13.51 0.83 -9.54
CA GLY A 124 12.65 1.23 -8.43
C GLY A 124 11.30 1.78 -8.89
N PRO A 125 10.42 2.13 -7.94
CA PRO A 125 9.13 2.77 -8.26
C PRO A 125 9.34 4.14 -8.90
N SER A 126 8.46 4.52 -9.83
CA SER A 126 8.42 5.89 -10.34
C SER A 126 8.14 6.89 -9.22
N PRO A 127 8.48 8.19 -9.37
CA PRO A 127 8.31 9.19 -8.31
C PRO A 127 6.88 9.27 -7.76
N GLU A 128 5.87 9.21 -8.63
CA GLU A 128 4.46 9.22 -8.23
C GLU A 128 4.06 7.97 -7.42
N VAL A 129 4.58 6.80 -7.79
CA VAL A 129 4.37 5.54 -7.05
C VAL A 129 5.08 5.59 -5.70
N ALA A 130 6.31 6.13 -5.66
CA ALA A 130 7.06 6.30 -4.43
C ALA A 130 6.36 7.26 -3.45
N ASP A 131 5.86 8.40 -3.95
CA ASP A 131 5.08 9.36 -3.18
C ASP A 131 3.79 8.73 -2.63
N ALA A 132 3.04 8.00 -3.47
CA ALA A 132 1.83 7.31 -3.04
C ALA A 132 2.13 6.23 -1.99
N ALA A 133 3.19 5.43 -2.16
CA ALA A 133 3.61 4.44 -1.18
C ALA A 133 4.03 5.07 0.16
N ALA A 134 4.71 6.22 0.11
CA ALA A 134 5.06 7.00 1.29
C ALA A 134 3.81 7.56 1.99
N LEU A 135 2.82 8.04 1.24
CA LEU A 135 1.54 8.49 1.79
C LEU A 135 0.78 7.34 2.48
N ILE A 136 0.65 6.18 1.82
CA ILE A 136 0.09 4.95 2.40
C ILE A 136 0.81 4.58 3.70
N ARG A 137 2.15 4.74 3.73
CA ARG A 137 2.95 4.52 4.93
C ARG A 137 2.64 5.52 6.04
N GLN A 138 2.40 6.80 5.74
CA GLN A 138 2.08 7.80 6.77
C GLN A 138 0.71 7.56 7.37
N VAL A 139 -0.29 7.22 6.54
CA VAL A 139 -1.66 7.01 7.01
C VAL A 139 -1.85 5.74 7.84
N ARG A 140 -0.84 4.84 7.90
CA ARG A 140 -0.81 3.63 8.76
C ARG A 140 -1.10 3.91 10.24
N HIS A 141 -0.88 5.15 10.63
CA HIS A 141 -0.99 5.65 11.98
C HIS A 141 -2.39 6.19 12.30
N LEU A 142 -3.16 6.49 11.27
CA LEU A 142 -4.49 7.08 11.35
C LEU A 142 -5.57 6.00 11.54
N THR A 143 -6.66 6.34 12.20
CA THR A 143 -7.89 5.53 12.20
C THR A 143 -8.54 5.56 10.82
N ALA A 144 -9.46 4.62 10.54
CA ALA A 144 -10.19 4.61 9.27
C ALA A 144 -10.91 5.95 9.00
N ASP A 145 -11.48 6.57 10.04
CA ASP A 145 -12.10 7.89 9.93
C ASP A 145 -11.10 9.01 9.66
N GLN A 146 -9.93 8.96 10.31
CA GLN A 146 -8.87 9.94 10.07
C GLN A 146 -8.22 9.80 8.68
N VAL A 147 -8.31 8.63 8.04
CA VAL A 147 -7.88 8.45 6.64
C VAL A 147 -8.81 9.18 5.66
N ARG A 148 -10.05 9.50 6.06
CA ARG A 148 -11.00 10.21 5.22
C ARG A 148 -10.52 11.63 4.88
N GLU A 149 -9.99 12.35 5.86
CA GLU A 149 -9.48 13.72 5.66
C GLU A 149 -8.41 13.84 4.55
N PRO A 150 -7.31 13.06 4.54
CA PRO A 150 -6.36 13.11 3.43
C PRO A 150 -6.95 12.58 2.11
N ALA A 151 -7.98 11.72 2.14
CA ALA A 151 -8.64 11.25 0.93
C ALA A 151 -9.52 12.33 0.29
N GLU A 152 -10.27 13.08 1.09
CA GLU A 152 -11.05 14.25 0.66
C GLU A 152 -10.13 15.35 0.13
N ALA A 153 -9.05 15.66 0.85
CA ALA A 153 -8.06 16.65 0.39
C ALA A 153 -7.41 16.25 -0.95
N ALA A 154 -7.15 14.96 -1.17
CA ALA A 154 -6.62 14.48 -2.45
C ALA A 154 -7.66 14.59 -3.56
N GLU A 155 -8.93 14.35 -3.26
CA GLU A 155 -10.03 14.49 -4.20
C GLU A 155 -10.23 15.95 -4.63
N GLU A 156 -10.19 16.90 -3.68
CA GLU A 156 -10.27 18.34 -3.96
C GLU A 156 -9.13 18.81 -4.86
N LEU A 157 -7.89 18.40 -4.57
CA LEU A 157 -6.72 18.74 -5.38
C LEU A 157 -6.76 18.15 -6.79
N HIS A 158 -7.46 17.03 -7.00
CA HIS A 158 -7.55 16.38 -8.30
C HIS A 158 -8.65 17.02 -9.19
N HIS A 159 -9.68 17.61 -8.59
CA HIS A 159 -10.79 18.23 -9.34
C HIS A 159 -10.65 19.76 -9.52
N GLY A 160 -9.71 20.39 -8.81
CA GLY A 160 -9.37 21.82 -8.96
C GLY A 160 -8.35 22.05 -10.06
#